data_AF-A0A813E9F4-F1
#
_entry.id   AF-A0A813E9F4-F1
#
_cell.length_a   1.000
_cell.length_b   1.000
_cell.length_c   1.000
_cell.angle_alpha   90.00
_cell.angle_beta   90.00
_cell.angle_gamma   90.00
#
_symmetry.space_group_name_H-M   'P 1'
#
loop_
_entity.id
_entity.type
_entity.pdbx_description
1 polymer ?
#
loop_
_entity_poly.entity_id
_entity_poly.type
_entity_poly.pdbx_seq_one_letter_code
_entity_poly.pdbx_strand_id
1 'polypeptide(L)'
;MLCFDKLKDGEAKAKVESFRAVLHGHCKAVGGKDVPDDSEAWKKCRVTLKHSSPLCSFTFQPDGKGAPTQFQTTVGAVGGNVIEAERIARICYTKFESGASKEQVLDLRSSLYAKAMENAAKRQKVLLKGK
;
A
#
# COMPACT_ATOMS: atom_id res chain seq x y z
N MET A 1 -2.77 -4.33 -10.69
CA MET A 1 -2.92 -4.19 -12.16
C MET A 1 -2.39 -2.84 -12.67
N LEU A 2 -1.46 -2.19 -11.97
CA LEU A 2 -1.09 -0.79 -12.20
C LEU A 2 -0.47 -0.49 -13.58
N CYS A 3 0.32 -1.41 -14.12
CA CYS A 3 0.89 -1.26 -15.47
C CYS A 3 -0.18 -1.37 -16.56
N PHE A 4 -1.19 -2.21 -16.35
CA PHE A 4 -2.30 -2.36 -17.28
C PHE A 4 -3.16 -1.09 -17.31
N ASP A 5 -3.43 -0.50 -16.15
CA ASP A 5 -4.16 0.76 -16.06
C ASP A 5 -3.45 1.87 -16.86
N LYS A 6 -2.12 1.98 -16.74
CA LYS A 6 -1.33 2.94 -17.51
C LYS A 6 -1.36 2.70 -19.02
N LEU A 7 -1.30 1.44 -19.46
CA LEU A 7 -1.44 1.10 -20.88
C LEU A 7 -2.83 1.47 -21.40
N LYS A 8 -3.88 1.19 -20.62
CA LYS A 8 -5.26 1.54 -20.96
C LYS A 8 -5.45 3.06 -21.06
N ASP A 9 -4.78 3.82 -20.20
CA ASP A 9 -4.79 5.29 -20.21
C ASP A 9 -3.89 5.89 -21.33
N GLY A 10 -3.33 5.05 -22.22
CA GLY A 10 -2.60 5.49 -23.41
C GLY A 10 -1.11 5.77 -23.18
N GLU A 11 -0.55 5.36 -22.04
CA GLU A 11 0.86 5.59 -21.74
C GLU A 11 1.78 4.72 -22.61
N ALA A 12 2.85 5.33 -23.13
CA ALA A 12 3.79 4.66 -24.02
C ALA A 12 4.42 3.42 -23.37
N LYS A 13 4.54 2.32 -24.12
CA LYS A 13 5.09 1.04 -23.64
C LYS A 13 6.42 1.19 -22.88
N ALA A 14 7.37 1.97 -23.39
CA ALA A 14 8.66 2.20 -22.76
C ALA A 14 8.55 2.84 -21.36
N LYS A 15 7.58 3.74 -21.15
CA LYS A 15 7.29 4.33 -19.84
C LYS A 15 6.67 3.29 -18.90
N VAL A 16 5.78 2.45 -19.41
CA VAL A 16 5.16 1.37 -18.63
C VAL A 16 6.18 0.32 -18.20
N GLU A 17 7.15 -0.01 -19.05
CA GLU A 17 8.24 -0.92 -18.72
C GLU A 17 9.16 -0.35 -17.64
N SER A 18 9.53 0.93 -17.76
CA SER A 18 10.25 1.66 -16.70
C SER A 18 9.47 1.63 -15.38
N PHE A 19 8.17 1.89 -15.44
CA PHE A 19 7.30 1.83 -14.27
C PHE A 19 7.19 0.42 -13.68
N ARG A 20 7.14 -0.63 -14.51
CA ARG A 20 7.20 -2.03 -14.05
C ARG A 20 8.49 -2.32 -13.30
N ALA A 21 9.63 -1.81 -13.78
CA ALA A 21 10.91 -1.97 -13.09
C ALA A 21 10.89 -1.30 -11.71
N VAL A 22 10.29 -0.11 -11.61
CA VAL A 22 10.06 0.57 -10.32
C VAL A 22 9.20 -0.28 -9.38
N LEU A 23 8.06 -0.80 -9.86
CA LEU A 23 7.19 -1.67 -9.05
C LEU A 23 7.89 -2.96 -8.59
N HIS A 24 8.72 -3.55 -9.45
CA HIS A 24 9.51 -4.71 -9.06
C HIS A 24 10.52 -4.37 -7.94
N GLY A 25 11.15 -3.19 -8.00
CA GLY A 25 11.96 -2.66 -6.91
C GLY A 25 11.15 -2.47 -5.63
N HIS A 26 9.92 -1.97 -5.74
CA HIS A 26 9.01 -1.80 -4.60
C HIS A 26 8.68 -3.14 -3.92
N CYS A 27 8.38 -4.20 -4.67
CA CYS A 27 8.11 -5.53 -4.12
C CYS A 27 9.30 -6.06 -3.29
N LYS A 28 10.53 -5.89 -3.77
CA LYS A 28 11.74 -6.31 -3.05
C LYS A 28 12.01 -5.49 -1.79
N ALA A 29 11.50 -4.26 -1.73
CA ALA A 29 11.72 -3.32 -0.64
C ALA A 29 10.62 -3.37 0.44
N VAL A 30 9.65 -4.27 0.33
CA VAL A 30 8.60 -4.47 1.33
C VAL A 30 9.22 -4.95 2.66
N GLY A 31 8.81 -4.31 3.76
CA GLY A 31 9.48 -4.43 5.05
C GLY A 31 9.02 -5.58 5.95
N GLY A 32 8.14 -6.47 5.49
CA GLY A 32 7.60 -7.53 6.35
C GLY A 32 6.62 -8.46 5.63
N LYS A 33 6.09 -9.43 6.38
CA LYS A 33 5.06 -10.34 5.88
C LYS A 33 3.78 -9.58 5.52
N ASP A 34 3.13 -10.05 4.46
CA ASP A 34 1.79 -9.62 4.07
C ASP A 34 0.73 -10.53 4.70
N VAL A 35 -0.54 -10.25 4.41
CA VAL A 35 -1.65 -11.15 4.71
C VAL A 35 -1.65 -12.35 3.75
N PRO A 36 -2.22 -13.50 4.13
CA PRO A 36 -2.36 -14.67 3.25
C PRO A 36 -3.01 -14.36 1.90
N ASP A 37 -2.58 -15.05 0.84
CA ASP A 37 -3.01 -14.79 -0.56
C ASP A 37 -4.50 -15.06 -0.80
N ASP A 38 -5.14 -15.85 0.06
CA ASP A 38 -6.58 -16.16 0.04
C ASP A 38 -7.44 -15.12 0.78
N SER A 39 -6.83 -14.14 1.46
CA SER A 39 -7.54 -13.09 2.18
C SER A 39 -8.35 -12.17 1.25
N GLU A 40 -9.57 -11.84 1.63
CA GLU A 40 -10.42 -10.85 0.94
C GLU A 40 -9.80 -9.45 0.87
N ALA A 41 -8.84 -9.15 1.76
CA ALA A 41 -8.04 -7.93 1.71
C ALA A 41 -7.36 -7.74 0.35
N TRP A 42 -6.95 -8.84 -0.30
CA TRP A 42 -6.41 -8.79 -1.66
C TRP A 42 -7.43 -8.40 -2.70
N LYS A 43 -8.73 -8.38 -2.45
CA LYS A 43 -9.72 -7.87 -3.42
C LYS A 43 -10.10 -6.42 -3.10
N LYS A 44 -10.06 -6.05 -1.82
CA LYS A 44 -10.52 -4.74 -1.32
C LYS A 44 -9.44 -3.67 -1.30
N CYS A 45 -8.18 -4.03 -1.14
CA CYS A 45 -7.08 -3.08 -1.01
C CYS A 45 -6.29 -2.96 -2.33
N ARG A 46 -6.50 -1.84 -3.03
CA ARG A 46 -5.80 -1.48 -4.27
C ARG A 46 -5.39 -0.01 -4.26
N VAL A 47 -4.13 0.29 -4.57
CA VAL A 47 -3.70 1.67 -4.83
C VAL A 47 -4.28 2.13 -6.17
N THR A 48 -4.75 3.37 -6.20
CA THR A 48 -5.06 4.08 -7.42
C THR A 48 -3.96 5.13 -7.69
N LEU A 49 -3.48 5.19 -8.93
CA LEU A 49 -2.44 6.14 -9.36
C LEU A 49 -3.02 7.40 -10.01
N LYS A 50 -4.34 7.59 -9.94
CA LYS A 50 -5.05 8.68 -10.64
C LYS A 50 -4.92 10.03 -9.94
N HIS A 51 -4.58 10.03 -8.66
CA HIS A 51 -4.37 11.25 -7.87
C HIS A 51 -2.89 11.64 -7.83
N SER A 52 -2.62 12.94 -7.72
CA SER A 52 -1.27 13.49 -7.49
C SER A 52 -0.60 12.91 -6.24
N SER A 53 -1.41 12.51 -5.27
CA SER A 53 -1.01 11.73 -4.09
C SER A 53 -1.68 10.36 -4.13
N PRO A 54 -1.04 9.33 -4.74
CA PRO A 54 -1.60 8.00 -4.81
C PRO A 54 -1.91 7.41 -3.43
N LEU A 55 -3.03 6.69 -3.35
CA LEU A 55 -3.54 6.10 -2.12
C LEU A 55 -4.26 4.79 -2.39
N CYS A 56 -4.33 3.95 -1.36
CA CYS A 56 -5.20 2.78 -1.28
C CYS A 56 -6.30 3.07 -0.27
N SER A 57 -7.53 3.23 -0.73
CA SER A 57 -8.71 3.40 0.10
C SER A 57 -9.61 2.18 0.03
N PHE A 58 -10.31 1.92 1.13
CA PHE A 58 -11.38 0.93 1.18
C PHE A 58 -12.45 1.39 2.18
N THR A 59 -13.64 0.82 2.02
CA THR A 59 -14.73 0.96 2.98
C THR A 59 -14.96 -0.39 3.64
N PHE A 60 -14.99 -0.42 4.97
CA PHE A 60 -15.26 -1.61 5.76
C PHE A 60 -16.60 -1.48 6.47
N GLN A 61 -17.43 -2.50 6.39
CA GLN A 61 -18.71 -2.58 7.08
C GLN A 61 -18.89 -4.01 7.59
N PRO A 62 -18.91 -4.25 8.92
CA PRO A 62 -19.12 -5.58 9.48
C PRO A 62 -20.52 -6.09 9.10
N ASP A 63 -20.62 -7.25 8.46
CA ASP A 63 -21.87 -7.96 8.14
C ASP A 63 -22.98 -7.12 7.44
N GLY A 64 -22.60 -6.03 6.76
CA GLY A 64 -23.57 -5.10 6.17
C GLY A 64 -24.44 -4.37 7.21
N LYS A 65 -24.09 -4.44 8.50
CA LYS A 65 -24.79 -3.79 9.62
C LYS A 65 -23.93 -2.67 10.19
N GLY A 66 -24.55 -1.55 10.51
CA GLY A 66 -23.86 -0.36 11.03
C GLY A 66 -23.29 0.56 9.96
N ALA A 67 -22.68 1.67 10.39
CA ALA A 67 -22.17 2.70 9.50
C ALA A 67 -20.86 2.24 8.80
N PRO A 68 -20.74 2.46 7.48
CA PRO A 68 -19.52 2.14 6.76
C PRO A 68 -18.33 2.96 7.26
N THR A 69 -17.24 2.28 7.60
CA THR A 69 -15.98 2.91 8.01
C THR A 69 -15.08 3.09 6.80
N GLN A 70 -14.84 4.35 6.42
CA GLN A 70 -13.84 4.68 5.41
C GLN A 70 -12.44 4.63 5.99
N PHE A 71 -11.51 4.03 5.25
CA PHE A 71 -10.12 3.93 5.63
C PHE A 71 -9.21 4.11 4.41
N GLN A 72 -8.02 4.65 4.64
CA GLN A 72 -7.02 4.80 3.59
C GLN A 72 -5.59 4.65 4.09
N THR A 73 -4.73 4.23 3.18
CA THR A 73 -3.28 4.39 3.29
C THR A 73 -2.75 5.18 2.10
N THR A 74 -1.66 5.93 2.29
CA THR A 74 -1.11 6.81 1.26
C THR A 74 0.30 6.39 0.90
N VAL A 75 0.62 6.46 -0.40
CA VAL A 75 1.94 6.08 -0.92
C VAL A 75 3.04 7.02 -0.40
N GLY A 76 2.71 8.29 -0.17
CA GLY A 76 3.64 9.26 0.43
C GLY A 76 4.07 8.90 1.85
N ALA A 77 3.17 8.33 2.67
CA ALA A 77 3.47 7.97 4.06
C ALA A 77 4.41 6.76 4.21
N VAL A 78 4.70 6.08 3.10
CA VAL A 78 5.64 4.95 3.03
C VAL A 78 6.80 5.22 2.07
N GLY A 79 7.12 6.49 1.83
CA GLY A 79 8.28 6.91 1.05
C GLY A 79 8.18 6.59 -0.44
N GLY A 80 6.97 6.62 -1.00
CA GLY A 80 6.76 6.39 -2.44
C GLY A 80 6.53 4.92 -2.82
N ASN A 81 6.67 3.98 -1.88
CA ASN A 81 6.52 2.55 -2.17
C ASN A 81 5.03 2.15 -2.26
N VAL A 82 4.54 2.05 -3.49
CA VAL A 82 3.15 1.67 -3.80
C VAL A 82 2.76 0.31 -3.20
N ILE A 83 3.66 -0.67 -3.26
CA ILE A 83 3.37 -2.04 -2.79
C ILE A 83 3.28 -2.09 -1.27
N GLU A 84 4.12 -1.32 -0.58
CA GLU A 84 4.10 -1.20 0.87
C GLU A 84 2.80 -0.51 1.37
N ALA A 85 2.30 0.50 0.64
CA ALA A 85 1.03 1.13 0.98
C ALA A 85 -0.14 0.12 0.88
N GLU A 86 -0.21 -0.66 -0.20
CA GLU A 86 -1.21 -1.71 -0.34
C GLU A 86 -1.10 -2.78 0.76
N ARG A 87 0.13 -3.20 1.11
CA ARG A 87 0.37 -4.17 2.20
C ARG A 87 -0.17 -3.67 3.53
N ILE A 88 0.14 -2.42 3.89
CA ILE A 88 -0.37 -1.84 5.13
C ILE A 88 -1.89 -1.74 5.11
N ALA A 89 -2.49 -1.38 3.97
CA ALA A 89 -3.94 -1.39 3.82
C ALA A 89 -4.54 -2.78 4.05
N ARG A 90 -3.93 -3.84 3.48
CA ARG A 90 -4.38 -5.22 3.66
C ARG A 90 -4.32 -5.67 5.11
N ILE A 91 -3.23 -5.35 5.80
CA ILE A 91 -3.09 -5.64 7.24
C ILE A 91 -4.13 -4.89 8.07
N CYS A 92 -4.41 -3.63 7.73
CA CYS A 92 -5.45 -2.86 8.40
C CYS A 92 -6.85 -3.45 8.14
N TYR A 93 -7.10 -3.94 6.92
CA TYR A 93 -8.35 -4.60 6.55
C TYR A 93 -8.57 -5.88 7.37
N THR A 94 -7.59 -6.77 7.44
CA THR A 94 -7.71 -7.99 8.27
C THR A 94 -7.83 -7.67 9.76
N LYS A 95 -7.25 -6.56 10.21
CA LYS A 95 -7.45 -6.07 11.58
C LYS A 95 -8.90 -5.63 11.83
N PHE A 96 -9.53 -4.97 10.86
CA PHE A 96 -10.98 -4.69 10.92
C PHE A 96 -11.82 -5.98 10.92
N GLU A 97 -11.46 -6.98 10.11
CA GLU A 97 -12.15 -8.30 10.11
C GLU A 97 -12.07 -9.00 11.46
N SER A 98 -10.99 -8.79 12.22
CA SER A 98 -10.87 -9.30 13.60
C SER A 98 -11.72 -8.55 14.65
N GLY A 99 -12.52 -7.56 14.23
CA GLY A 99 -13.40 -6.78 15.12
C GLY A 99 -12.73 -5.61 15.82
N ALA A 100 -11.54 -5.19 15.38
CA ALA A 100 -10.85 -4.04 15.95
C ALA A 100 -11.57 -2.72 15.66
N SER A 101 -11.48 -1.78 16.59
CA SER A 101 -12.02 -0.42 16.40
C SER A 101 -11.21 0.38 15.38
N LYS A 102 -11.80 1.44 14.84
CA LYS A 102 -11.11 2.33 13.89
C LYS A 102 -9.84 2.92 14.50
N GLU A 103 -9.88 3.30 15.76
CA GLU A 103 -8.75 3.88 16.50
C GLU A 103 -7.60 2.87 16.59
N GLN A 104 -7.89 1.62 16.97
CA GLN A 104 -6.88 0.56 17.02
C GLN A 104 -6.23 0.31 15.65
N VAL A 105 -7.01 0.38 14.57
CA VAL A 105 -6.47 0.22 13.21
C VAL A 105 -5.67 1.44 12.76
N LEU A 106 -6.05 2.65 13.20
CA LEU A 106 -5.26 3.87 12.95
C LEU A 106 -3.91 3.85 13.67
N ASP A 107 -3.87 3.36 14.91
CA ASP A 107 -2.64 3.20 15.68
C ASP A 107 -1.72 2.16 15.02
N LEU A 108 -2.30 1.03 14.59
CA LEU A 108 -1.59 0.02 13.83
C LEU A 108 -0.98 0.63 12.55
N ARG A 109 -1.77 1.36 11.76
CA ARG A 109 -1.30 2.03 10.54
C ARG A 109 -0.14 2.97 10.83
N SER A 110 -0.26 3.81 11.86
CA SER A 110 0.78 4.76 12.25
C SER A 110 2.09 4.04 12.60
N SER A 111 2.01 2.93 13.35
CA SER A 111 3.18 2.12 13.69
C SER A 111 3.85 1.48 12.45
N LEU A 112 3.05 1.04 11.47
CA LEU A 112 3.54 0.44 10.23
C LEU A 112 4.18 1.49 9.31
N TYR A 113 3.62 2.71 9.25
CA TYR A 113 4.22 3.82 8.53
C TYR A 113 5.59 4.21 9.10
N ALA A 114 5.72 4.31 10.42
CA ALA A 114 7.00 4.61 11.05
C ALA A 114 8.08 3.59 10.65
N LYS A 115 7.74 2.29 10.70
CA LYS A 115 8.63 1.21 10.27
C LYS A 115 8.97 1.28 8.77
N ALA A 116 7.98 1.56 7.92
CA ALA A 116 8.20 1.70 6.49
C ALA A 116 9.15 2.86 6.15
N MET A 117 8.98 4.01 6.82
CA MET A 117 9.85 5.18 6.67
C MET A 117 11.25 4.95 7.21
N GLU A 118 11.38 4.28 8.35
CA GLU A 118 12.69 3.88 8.89
C GLU A 118 13.44 2.98 7.90
N ASN A 119 12.75 1.98 7.33
CA ASN A 119 13.33 1.11 6.31
C ASN A 119 13.70 1.86 5.03
N ALA A 120 12.88 2.84 4.60
CA ALA A 120 13.21 3.71 3.48
C ALA A 120 14.47 4.54 3.73
N ALA A 121 14.59 5.14 4.91
CA ALA A 121 15.76 5.93 5.31
C ALA A 121 17.04 5.07 5.39
N LYS A 122 16.94 3.84 5.92
CA LYS A 122 18.06 2.87 5.94
C LYS A 122 18.56 2.55 4.54
N ARG A 123 17.65 2.27 3.59
CA ARG A 123 18.01 2.00 2.19
C ARG A 123 18.74 3.17 1.54
N GLN A 124 18.27 4.40 1.75
CA GLN A 124 18.92 5.60 1.19
C GLN A 124 20.34 5.78 1.73
N LYS A 125 20.57 5.55 3.03
CA LYS A 125 21.89 5.62 3.64
C LYS A 125 22.86 4.57 3.08
N VAL A 126 22.40 3.35 2.80
CA VAL A 126 23.23 2.31 2.18
C VAL A 126 23.66 2.71 0.77
N LEU A 127 22.73 3.24 -0.03
CA LEU A 127 23.01 3.67 -1.40
C LEU A 127 24.00 4.85 -1.46
N LEU A 128 23.93 5.77 -0.49
CA LEU A 128 24.83 6.92 -0.39
C LEU A 128 26.24 6.57 0.12
N LYS A 129 26.38 5.50 0.90
CA LYS A 129 27.68 5.03 1.42
C LYS A 129 28.44 4.10 0.48
N GLY A 130 27.78 3.56 -0.54
CA GLY A 130 28.37 2.69 -1.57
C GLY A 130 28.80 3.44 -2.84
N LYS A 131 28.90 4.78 -2.78
CA LYS A 131 29.43 5.64 -3.84
C LYS A 131 30.77 6.20 -3.45
#